data_AF-A0A7S3INU2-F1
#
_entry.id   AF-A0A7S3INU2-F1
#
_cell.length_a   1.000
_cell.length_b   1.000
_cell.length_c   1.000
_cell.angle_alpha   90.00
_cell.angle_beta   90.00
_cell.angle_gamma   90.00
#
_symmetry.space_group_name_H-M   'P 1'
#
loop_
_entity.id
_entity.type
_entity.pdbx_description
1 polymer ?
#
loop_
_entity_poly.entity_id
_entity_poly.type
_entity_poly.pdbx_seq_one_letter_code
_entity_poly.pdbx_strand_id
1 'polypeptide(L)'
;MSLALLGIASVIIFPAWVWMKIKQITSSSEEGTQEKYPESLSVLFEEFELTSKPKALYQAFFLLRRLILVTILIFLRHQVFFQCLIISHLSILNLVYLTYFRPFESHSQNRIEIFNEFTVFLSSMTINSFLNGGVELTFREFTGWMLIGISCLNIIVNLLLLGGQTLSDLVGHLHSKWTGHQESMRIQEVFSNWKVFKLKFPQVSKDDFREIKGEFRMREFCREWSSQ
;
A
#
# COMPACT_ATOMS: atom_id res chain seq x y z
N MET A 1 18.57 0.97 34.73
CA MET A 1 19.65 0.48 33.83
C MET A 1 19.27 -0.84 33.16
N SER A 2 18.72 -1.83 33.89
CA SER A 2 18.25 -3.12 33.35
C SER A 2 17.20 -3.01 32.23
N LEU A 3 16.18 -2.16 32.37
CA LEU A 3 15.15 -1.96 31.33
C LEU A 3 15.71 -1.36 30.02
N ALA A 4 16.72 -0.49 30.11
CA ALA A 4 17.35 0.11 28.94
C ALA A 4 18.16 -0.92 28.15
N LEU A 5 18.89 -1.81 28.85
CA LEU A 5 19.60 -2.92 28.22
C LEU A 5 18.65 -3.91 27.55
N LEU A 6 17.50 -4.18 28.17
CA LEU A 6 16.44 -5.03 27.61
C LEU A 6 15.81 -4.42 26.35
N GLY A 7 15.60 -3.10 26.34
CA GLY A 7 15.14 -2.36 25.16
C GLY A 7 16.17 -2.32 24.03
N ILE A 8 17.45 -2.10 24.34
CA ILE A 8 18.52 -2.15 23.33
C ILE A 8 18.66 -3.56 22.76
N ALA A 9 18.60 -4.58 23.62
CA ALA A 9 18.62 -5.98 23.19
C ALA A 9 17.41 -6.32 22.31
N SER A 10 16.19 -5.86 22.65
CA SER A 10 15.02 -6.11 21.81
C SER A 10 15.11 -5.44 20.44
N VAL A 11 15.71 -4.25 20.35
CA VAL A 11 15.94 -3.54 19.08
C VAL A 11 16.90 -4.28 18.16
N ILE A 12 17.83 -5.10 18.69
CA ILE A 12 18.78 -5.88 17.89
C ILE A 12 18.25 -7.31 17.62
N ILE A 13 17.69 -7.94 18.65
CA ILE A 13 17.18 -9.31 18.60
C ILE A 13 15.96 -9.39 17.68
N PHE A 14 15.07 -8.40 17.71
CA PHE A 14 13.83 -8.43 16.95
C PHE A 14 14.06 -8.37 15.42
N PRO A 15 14.87 -7.44 14.86
CA PRO A 15 15.24 -7.46 13.45
C PRO A 15 15.97 -8.74 13.04
N ALA A 16 16.88 -9.24 13.89
CA ALA A 16 17.61 -10.48 13.62
C ALA A 16 16.65 -11.68 13.56
N TRP A 17 15.68 -11.76 14.48
CA TRP A 17 14.66 -12.80 14.50
C TRP A 17 13.73 -12.72 13.28
N VAL A 18 13.27 -11.51 12.94
CA VAL A 18 12.46 -11.27 11.72
C VAL A 18 13.25 -11.66 10.48
N TRP A 19 14.52 -11.24 10.35
CA TRP A 19 15.40 -11.62 9.25
C TRP A 19 15.60 -13.14 9.15
N MET A 20 15.79 -13.82 10.27
CA MET A 20 15.89 -15.28 10.31
C MET A 20 14.59 -15.96 9.85
N LYS A 21 13.43 -15.48 10.31
CA LYS A 21 12.11 -16.00 9.90
C LYS A 21 11.84 -15.76 8.42
N ILE A 22 12.17 -14.57 7.95
CA ILE A 22 12.14 -14.19 6.54
C ILE A 22 13.00 -15.14 5.72
N LYS A 23 14.25 -15.35 6.12
CA LYS A 23 15.18 -16.25 5.42
C LYS A 23 14.66 -17.68 5.42
N GLN A 24 14.10 -18.16 6.53
CA GLN A 24 13.48 -19.48 6.65
C GLN A 24 12.31 -19.67 5.67
N ILE A 25 11.40 -18.69 5.59
CA ILE A 25 10.26 -18.70 4.66
C ILE A 25 10.75 -18.63 3.20
N THR A 26 11.77 -17.81 2.95
CA THR A 26 12.35 -17.60 1.61
C THR A 26 13.01 -18.89 1.09
N SER A 27 13.73 -19.63 1.95
CA SER A 27 14.38 -20.89 1.60
C SER A 27 13.38 -22.02 1.37
N SER A 28 12.25 -22.04 2.08
CA SER A 28 11.21 -23.08 1.87
C SER A 28 10.42 -22.90 0.57
N SER A 29 10.36 -21.69 0.02
CA SER A 29 9.60 -21.38 -1.19
C SER A 29 10.37 -21.62 -2.50
N GLU A 30 11.62 -22.08 -2.44
CA GLU A 30 12.45 -22.32 -3.64
C GLU A 30 12.21 -23.70 -4.27
N GLU A 31 11.56 -24.63 -3.56
CA GLU A 31 11.17 -25.95 -4.06
C GLU A 31 9.75 -25.95 -4.67
N GLY A 32 9.62 -25.28 -5.82
CA GLY A 32 8.90 -25.81 -6.99
C GLY A 32 7.38 -26.06 -6.96
N THR A 33 6.63 -25.76 -5.90
CA THR A 33 5.16 -25.97 -5.91
C THR A 33 4.45 -24.65 -5.68
N GLN A 34 3.58 -24.23 -6.61
CA GLN A 34 2.63 -23.13 -6.42
C GLN A 34 1.63 -23.51 -5.33
N GLU A 35 2.07 -23.47 -4.08
CA GLU A 35 1.22 -23.71 -2.93
C GLU A 35 0.32 -22.49 -2.79
N LYS A 36 -0.97 -22.69 -3.08
CA LYS A 36 -2.01 -21.69 -3.03
C LYS A 36 -2.06 -21.14 -1.59
N TYR A 37 -1.51 -19.94 -1.38
CA TYR A 37 -1.54 -19.28 -0.07
C TYR A 37 -2.98 -19.22 0.45
N PRO A 38 -3.20 -19.32 1.77
CA PRO A 38 -4.52 -19.14 2.34
C PRO A 38 -5.05 -17.75 1.95
N GLU A 39 -6.30 -17.69 1.47
CA GLU A 39 -6.91 -16.47 0.89
C GLU A 39 -6.83 -15.24 1.81
N SER A 40 -6.76 -15.45 3.13
CA SER A 40 -6.60 -14.37 4.12
C SER A 40 -5.25 -13.65 4.05
N LEU A 41 -4.17 -14.34 3.64
CA LEU A 41 -2.87 -13.72 3.42
C LEU A 41 -2.79 -13.05 2.04
N SER A 42 -3.57 -13.52 1.06
CA SER A 42 -3.61 -12.92 -0.28
C SER A 42 -3.97 -11.44 -0.24
N VAL A 43 -4.96 -11.04 0.56
CA VAL A 43 -5.39 -9.63 0.70
C VAL A 43 -4.27 -8.72 1.19
N LEU A 44 -3.38 -9.21 2.05
CA LEU A 44 -2.24 -8.42 2.55
C LEU A 44 -1.11 -8.26 1.51
N PHE A 45 -1.09 -9.11 0.49
CA PHE A 45 -0.08 -9.13 -0.56
C PHE A 45 -0.62 -8.75 -1.95
N GLU A 46 -1.91 -8.47 -2.07
CA GLU A 46 -2.58 -8.19 -3.35
C GLU A 46 -2.10 -6.90 -4.02
N GLU A 47 -1.62 -5.93 -3.23
CA GLU A 47 -1.02 -4.69 -3.74
C GLU A 47 0.47 -4.83 -4.14
N PHE A 48 1.05 -6.01 -3.99
CA PHE A 48 2.45 -6.26 -4.29
C PHE A 48 2.59 -7.31 -5.39
N GLU A 49 3.35 -6.98 -6.42
CA GLU A 49 3.88 -7.92 -7.40
C GLU A 49 4.66 -9.03 -6.67
N LEU A 50 3.98 -10.13 -6.34
CA LEU A 50 4.52 -11.32 -5.69
C LEU A 50 5.54 -12.06 -6.56
N THR A 51 5.84 -11.55 -7.75
CA THR A 51 6.83 -12.08 -8.68
C THR A 51 8.23 -12.09 -8.10
N SER A 52 8.51 -11.29 -7.06
CA SER A 52 9.84 -11.27 -6.42
C SER A 52 9.77 -11.32 -4.89
N LYS A 53 10.39 -12.37 -4.31
CA LYS A 53 10.60 -12.56 -2.88
C LYS A 53 11.03 -11.27 -2.11
N PRO A 54 11.95 -10.42 -2.61
CA PRO A 54 12.33 -9.18 -1.90
C PRO A 54 11.20 -8.17 -1.68
N LYS A 55 10.16 -8.13 -2.53
CA LYS A 55 9.03 -7.19 -2.36
C LYS A 55 8.16 -7.56 -1.14
N ALA A 56 7.90 -8.85 -0.91
CA ALA A 56 7.13 -9.30 0.25
C ALA A 56 7.83 -9.00 1.59
N LEU A 57 9.17 -9.05 1.60
CA LEU A 57 9.97 -8.76 2.80
C LEU A 57 9.95 -7.28 3.18
N TYR A 58 9.71 -6.40 2.22
CA TYR A 58 9.65 -4.97 2.46
C TYR A 58 8.52 -4.59 3.43
N GLN A 59 7.33 -5.18 3.28
CA GLN A 59 6.20 -4.90 4.16
C GLN A 59 6.49 -5.31 5.60
N ALA A 60 7.13 -6.47 5.79
CA ALA A 60 7.58 -6.93 7.10
C ALA A 60 8.63 -5.98 7.68
N PHE A 61 9.59 -5.53 6.89
CA PHE A 61 10.61 -4.55 7.31
C PHE A 61 9.99 -3.20 7.71
N PHE A 62 9.00 -2.74 6.96
CA PHE A 62 8.29 -1.49 7.25
C PHE A 62 7.52 -1.55 8.57
N LEU A 63 6.78 -2.64 8.82
CA LEU A 63 6.09 -2.87 10.09
C LEU A 63 7.06 -3.04 11.25
N LEU A 64 8.12 -3.82 11.06
CA LEU A 64 9.21 -4.01 12.01
C LEU A 64 9.81 -2.66 12.44
N ARG A 65 10.11 -1.78 11.47
CA ARG A 65 10.61 -0.43 11.77
C ARG A 65 9.64 0.35 12.65
N ARG A 66 8.35 0.34 12.36
CA ARG A 66 7.34 1.02 13.19
C ARG A 66 7.32 0.48 14.62
N LEU A 67 7.41 -0.84 14.79
CA LEU A 67 7.50 -1.47 16.12
C LEU A 67 8.78 -1.06 16.87
N ILE A 68 9.92 -1.00 16.18
CA ILE A 68 11.19 -0.52 16.74
C ILE A 68 11.06 0.93 17.20
N LEU A 69 10.47 1.81 16.38
CA LEU A 69 10.27 3.21 16.72
C LEU A 69 9.41 3.36 17.98
N VAL A 70 8.26 2.69 18.04
CA VAL A 70 7.38 2.72 19.23
C VAL A 70 8.10 2.20 20.48
N THR A 71 8.88 1.13 20.34
CA THR A 71 9.71 0.57 21.41
C THR A 71 10.70 1.62 21.91
N ILE A 72 11.43 2.29 21.01
CA ILE A 72 12.37 3.35 21.36
C ILE A 72 11.64 4.50 22.08
N LEU A 73 10.49 4.96 21.58
CA LEU A 73 9.71 6.04 22.21
C LEU A 73 9.30 5.72 23.65
N ILE A 74 8.90 4.47 23.92
CA ILE A 74 8.43 4.03 25.25
C ILE A 74 9.62 3.85 26.20
N PHE A 75 10.67 3.15 25.77
CA PHE A 75 11.78 2.76 26.66
C PHE A 75 12.83 3.87 26.85
N LEU A 76 13.02 4.75 25.86
CA LEU A 76 14.02 5.84 25.91
C LEU A 76 13.40 7.20 26.27
N ARG A 77 12.22 7.24 26.89
CA ARG A 77 11.52 8.49 27.30
C ARG A 77 12.42 9.49 28.05
N HIS A 78 13.33 8.98 28.89
CA HIS A 78 14.23 9.82 29.70
C HIS A 78 15.52 10.24 28.97
N GLN A 79 15.74 9.73 27.76
CA GLN A 79 16.98 9.86 26.99
C GLN A 79 16.66 10.35 25.57
N VAL A 80 16.03 11.53 25.48
CA VAL A 80 15.52 12.11 24.23
C VAL A 80 16.62 12.25 23.17
N PHE A 81 17.85 12.54 23.57
CA PHE A 81 19.00 12.61 22.67
C PHE A 81 19.27 11.28 21.95
N PHE A 82 19.35 10.18 22.69
CA PHE A 82 19.55 8.85 22.11
C PHE A 82 18.36 8.42 21.26
N GLN A 83 17.15 8.74 21.69
CA GLN A 83 15.93 8.52 20.92
C GLN A 83 16.00 9.21 19.54
N CYS A 84 16.32 10.51 19.50
CA CYS A 84 16.45 11.25 18.24
C CYS A 84 17.58 10.71 17.35
N LEU A 85 18.71 10.35 17.94
CA LEU A 85 19.85 9.80 17.20
C LEU A 85 19.52 8.46 16.56
N ILE A 86 18.88 7.54 17.29
CA ILE A 86 18.48 6.23 16.76
C ILE A 86 17.41 6.40 15.67
N ILE A 87 16.39 7.24 15.90
CA ILE A 87 15.35 7.53 14.90
C ILE A 87 15.96 8.09 13.61
N SER A 88 16.93 9.00 13.72
CA SER A 88 17.62 9.57 12.57
C SER A 88 18.37 8.50 11.77
N HIS A 89 19.16 7.64 12.44
CA HIS A 89 19.91 6.57 11.77
C HIS A 89 18.99 5.56 11.09
N LEU A 90 17.90 5.15 11.76
CA LEU A 90 16.91 4.25 11.17
C LEU A 90 16.23 4.88 9.94
N SER A 91 15.94 6.17 9.97
CA SER A 91 15.37 6.89 8.82
C SER A 91 16.36 7.01 7.66
N ILE A 92 17.66 7.22 7.90
CA ILE A 92 18.68 7.19 6.83
C ILE A 92 18.75 5.81 6.18
N LEU A 93 18.84 4.75 6.98
CA LEU A 93 18.89 3.37 6.46
C LEU A 93 17.66 3.06 5.60
N ASN A 94 16.48 3.49 6.05
CA ASN A 94 15.25 3.29 5.31
C ASN A 94 15.18 4.13 4.03
N LEU A 95 15.66 5.38 4.07
CA LEU A 95 15.72 6.25 2.89
C LEU A 95 16.65 5.66 1.82
N VAL A 96 17.82 5.14 2.22
CA VAL A 96 18.74 4.43 1.32
C VAL A 96 18.06 3.19 0.73
N TYR A 97 17.40 2.39 1.57
CA TYR A 97 16.66 1.21 1.13
C TYR A 97 15.59 1.56 0.08
N LEU A 98 14.73 2.53 0.37
CA LEU A 98 13.66 2.96 -0.53
C LEU A 98 14.18 3.52 -1.85
N THR A 99 15.24 4.32 -1.80
CA THR A 99 15.81 4.96 -3.00
C THR A 99 16.46 3.94 -3.93
N TYR A 100 17.10 2.91 -3.36
CA TYR A 100 17.80 1.86 -4.09
C TYR A 100 16.86 0.75 -4.59
N PHE A 101 16.05 0.17 -3.71
CA PHE A 101 15.23 -1.00 -4.02
C PHE A 101 13.87 -0.68 -4.64
N ARG A 102 13.30 0.51 -4.38
CA ARG A 102 12.01 0.97 -4.91
C ARG A 102 10.93 -0.13 -4.94
N PRO A 103 10.51 -0.62 -3.76
CA PRO A 103 9.74 -1.85 -3.65
C PRO A 103 8.33 -1.77 -4.24
N PHE A 104 7.77 -0.58 -4.43
CA PHE A 104 6.41 -0.40 -4.97
C PHE A 104 6.39 -0.50 -6.48
N GLU A 105 5.29 -1.00 -7.04
CA GLU A 105 5.08 -1.06 -8.50
C GLU A 105 5.02 0.34 -9.10
N SER A 106 4.25 1.23 -8.45
CA SER A 106 4.11 2.59 -8.94
C SER A 106 5.30 3.47 -8.54
N HIS A 107 5.88 4.15 -9.53
CA HIS A 107 6.88 5.19 -9.27
C HIS A 107 6.34 6.34 -8.41
N SER A 108 5.03 6.64 -8.48
CA SER A 108 4.44 7.68 -7.63
C SER A 108 4.43 7.25 -6.16
N GLN A 109 4.02 6.02 -5.87
CA GLN A 109 4.03 5.45 -4.51
C GLN A 109 5.45 5.43 -3.92
N ASN A 110 6.45 5.00 -4.70
CA ASN A 110 7.85 5.07 -4.26
C ASN A 110 8.28 6.49 -3.90
N ARG A 111 7.94 7.49 -4.73
CA ARG A 111 8.30 8.90 -4.46
C ARG A 111 7.62 9.44 -3.20
N ILE A 112 6.38 9.05 -2.95
CA ILE A 112 5.61 9.42 -1.76
C ILE A 112 6.27 8.86 -0.51
N GLU A 113 6.60 7.57 -0.52
CA GLU A 113 7.24 6.93 0.62
C GLU A 113 8.64 7.50 0.90
N ILE A 114 9.42 7.76 -0.15
CA ILE A 114 10.71 8.47 -0.04
C ILE A 114 10.51 9.86 0.59
N PHE A 115 9.48 10.61 0.17
CA PHE A 115 9.18 11.93 0.72
C PHE A 115 8.76 11.88 2.20
N ASN A 116 7.92 10.92 2.57
CA ASN A 116 7.50 10.70 3.96
C ASN A 116 8.71 10.39 4.84
N GLU A 117 9.61 9.52 4.37
CA GLU A 117 10.82 9.16 5.09
C GLU A 117 11.82 10.30 5.21
N PHE A 118 11.99 11.05 4.14
CA PHE A 118 12.80 12.26 4.14
C PHE A 118 12.27 13.29 5.15
N THR A 119 10.96 13.45 5.27
CA THR A 119 10.33 14.35 6.25
C THR A 119 10.61 13.90 7.69
N VAL A 120 10.51 12.60 7.99
CA VAL A 120 10.83 12.06 9.32
C VAL A 120 12.31 12.28 9.65
N PHE A 121 13.20 12.05 8.67
CA PHE A 121 14.62 12.33 8.82
C PHE A 121 14.88 13.81 9.12
N LEU A 122 14.32 14.73 8.33
CA LEU A 122 14.50 16.17 8.50
C LEU A 122 13.94 16.67 9.84
N SER A 123 12.80 16.13 10.28
CA SER A 123 12.22 16.41 11.59
C SER A 123 13.15 15.93 12.72
N SER A 124 13.73 14.74 12.59
CA SER A 124 14.67 14.20 13.60
C SER A 124 15.94 15.04 13.74
N MET A 125 16.47 15.56 12.62
CA MET A 125 17.64 16.45 12.61
C MET A 125 17.32 17.80 13.27
N THR A 126 16.16 18.36 12.94
CA THR A 126 15.64 19.60 13.53
C THR A 126 15.48 19.47 15.05
N ILE A 127 14.93 18.35 15.55
CA ILE A 127 14.81 18.09 17.00
C ILE A 127 16.19 17.91 17.64
N ASN A 128 17.16 17.28 16.97
CA ASN A 128 18.49 17.11 17.53
C ASN A 128 19.18 18.47 17.79
N SER A 129 18.95 19.46 16.92
CA SER A 129 19.43 20.84 17.12
C SER A 129 18.83 21.50 18.38
N PHE A 130 17.58 21.18 18.73
CA PHE A 130 16.94 21.68 19.96
C PHE A 130 17.57 21.13 21.23
N LEU A 131 18.06 19.90 21.19
CA LEU A 131 18.66 19.24 22.35
C LEU A 131 20.05 19.80 22.69
N ASN A 132 20.67 20.55 21.77
CA ASN A 132 21.93 21.21 22.04
C ASN A 132 21.73 22.47 22.90
N GLY A 133 22.08 22.35 24.18
CA GLY A 133 21.99 23.41 25.19
C GLY A 133 22.75 24.70 24.84
N GLY A 134 23.78 24.63 24.01
CA GLY A 134 24.65 25.76 23.65
C GLY A 134 24.17 26.61 22.48
N VAL A 135 23.03 26.28 21.86
CA VAL A 135 22.51 26.99 20.70
C VAL A 135 21.77 28.27 21.11
N GLU A 136 22.00 29.35 20.38
CA GLU A 136 21.36 30.67 20.59
C GLU A 136 19.82 30.58 20.50
N LEU A 137 19.12 31.40 21.30
CA LEU A 137 17.66 31.39 21.39
C LEU A 137 16.99 31.70 20.03
N THR A 138 17.51 32.66 19.30
CA THR A 138 17.03 33.07 17.96
C THR A 138 17.05 31.91 16.97
N PHE A 139 18.13 31.12 16.96
CA PHE A 139 18.25 29.93 16.12
C PHE A 139 17.25 28.83 16.52
N ARG A 140 17.01 28.65 17.83
CA ARG A 140 16.00 27.69 18.31
C ARG A 140 14.58 28.07 17.86
N GLU A 141 14.22 29.35 17.94
CA GLU A 141 12.93 29.84 17.47
C GLU A 141 12.76 29.58 15.97
N PHE A 142 13.76 29.94 15.17
CA PHE A 142 13.75 29.68 13.73
C PHE A 142 13.60 28.19 13.40
N THR A 143 14.37 27.33 14.08
CA THR A 143 14.32 25.87 13.92
C THR A 143 12.95 25.30 14.30
N GLY A 144 12.25 25.93 15.26
CA GLY A 144 10.89 25.57 15.65
C GLY A 144 9.86 25.88 14.58
N TRP A 145 9.93 27.08 13.99
CA TRP A 145 9.09 27.43 12.85
C TRP A 145 9.34 26.52 11.65
N MET A 146 10.60 26.14 11.40
CA MET A 146 10.95 25.15 10.38
C MET A 146 10.28 23.79 10.65
N LEU A 147 10.33 23.29 11.89
CA LEU A 147 9.70 22.01 12.26
C LEU A 147 8.17 22.03 12.02
N ILE A 148 7.51 23.12 12.41
CA ILE A 148 6.07 23.32 12.19
C ILE A 148 5.78 23.34 10.69
N GLY A 149 6.56 24.11 9.90
CA GLY A 149 6.41 24.19 8.46
C GLY A 149 6.56 22.83 7.76
N ILE A 150 7.60 22.06 8.12
CA ILE A 150 7.82 20.69 7.62
C ILE A 150 6.62 19.79 7.95
N SER A 151 6.11 19.87 9.18
CA SER A 151 4.97 19.06 9.63
C SER A 151 3.69 19.43 8.88
N CYS A 152 3.40 20.71 8.70
CA CYS A 152 2.26 21.20 7.92
C CYS A 152 2.36 20.74 6.46
N LEU A 153 3.53 20.85 5.84
CA LEU A 153 3.75 20.39 4.47
C LEU A 153 3.50 18.88 4.35
N ASN A 154 3.99 18.09 5.32
CA ASN A 154 3.77 16.65 5.34
C ASN A 154 2.28 16.29 5.43
N ILE A 155 1.53 16.99 6.27
CA ILE A 155 0.08 16.79 6.39
C ILE A 155 -0.62 17.15 5.08
N ILE A 156 -0.28 18.30 4.46
CA ILE A 156 -0.89 18.73 3.20
C ILE A 156 -0.61 17.71 2.08
N VAL A 157 0.64 17.27 1.93
CA VAL A 157 1.00 16.28 0.90
C VAL A 157 0.23 14.97 1.13
N ASN A 158 0.19 14.45 2.36
CA ASN A 158 -0.56 13.22 2.65
C ASN A 158 -2.07 13.39 2.39
N LEU A 159 -2.66 14.54 2.72
CA LEU A 159 -4.07 14.82 2.42
C LEU A 159 -4.35 14.90 0.91
N LEU A 160 -3.48 15.54 0.14
CA LEU A 160 -3.62 15.63 -1.32
C LEU A 160 -3.51 14.25 -1.98
N LEU A 161 -2.63 13.39 -1.48
CA LEU A 161 -2.45 12.03 -1.98
C LEU A 161 -3.66 11.15 -1.70
N LEU A 162 -4.13 11.14 -0.44
CA LEU A 162 -5.32 10.40 -0.05
C LEU A 162 -6.56 10.90 -0.81
N GLY A 163 -6.69 12.22 -0.97
CA GLY A 163 -7.76 12.84 -1.75
C GLY A 163 -7.70 12.42 -3.22
N GLY A 164 -6.51 12.40 -3.83
CA GLY A 164 -6.31 11.96 -5.20
C GLY A 164 -6.70 10.51 -5.44
N GLN A 165 -6.32 9.60 -4.53
CA GLN A 165 -6.72 8.19 -4.59
C GLN A 165 -8.24 8.04 -4.50
N THR A 166 -8.85 8.68 -3.49
CA THR A 166 -10.30 8.63 -3.28
C THR A 166 -11.08 9.14 -4.50
N LEU A 167 -10.59 10.20 -5.15
CA LEU A 167 -11.21 10.74 -6.38
C LEU A 167 -11.03 9.78 -7.56
N SER A 168 -9.86 9.18 -7.72
CA SER A 168 -9.60 8.19 -8.78
C SER A 168 -10.54 7.00 -8.64
N ASP A 169 -10.70 6.46 -7.42
CA ASP A 169 -11.56 5.32 -7.14
C ASP A 169 -13.04 5.67 -7.38
N LEU A 170 -13.46 6.87 -6.98
CA LEU A 170 -14.80 7.36 -7.22
C LEU A 170 -15.09 7.49 -8.73
N VAL A 171 -14.15 8.05 -9.50
CA VAL A 171 -14.28 8.18 -10.96
C VAL A 171 -14.34 6.80 -11.61
N GLY A 172 -13.49 5.86 -11.18
CA GLY A 172 -13.51 4.48 -11.67
C GLY A 172 -14.85 3.79 -11.40
N HIS A 173 -15.39 3.94 -10.18
CA HIS A 173 -16.69 3.38 -9.80
C HIS A 173 -17.86 4.03 -10.56
N LEU A 174 -17.82 5.35 -10.79
CA LEU A 174 -18.83 6.03 -11.60
C LEU A 174 -18.77 5.58 -13.06
N HIS A 175 -17.56 5.39 -13.60
CA HIS A 175 -17.37 4.92 -14.96
C HIS A 175 -17.88 3.49 -15.14
N SER A 176 -17.53 2.56 -14.24
CA SER A 176 -18.00 1.16 -14.31
C SER A 176 -19.53 1.05 -14.14
N LYS A 177 -20.12 1.89 -13.29
CA LYS A 177 -21.58 1.95 -13.14
C LYS A 177 -22.26 2.47 -14.39
N TRP A 178 -21.67 3.44 -15.07
CA TRP A 178 -22.23 4.02 -16.28
C TRP A 178 -22.18 3.04 -17.45
N THR A 179 -21.07 2.32 -17.64
CA THR A 179 -20.96 1.29 -18.68
C THR A 179 -21.93 0.13 -18.45
N GLY A 180 -22.06 -0.35 -17.21
CA GLY A 180 -23.03 -1.40 -16.87
C GLY A 180 -24.50 -0.97 -17.08
N HIS A 181 -24.81 0.30 -16.84
CA HIS A 181 -26.14 0.85 -17.12
C HIS A 181 -26.43 0.93 -18.63
N GLN A 182 -25.44 1.33 -19.43
CA GLN A 182 -25.57 1.39 -20.90
C GLN A 182 -25.81 0.01 -21.51
N GLU A 183 -25.13 -1.01 -21.01
CA GLU A 183 -25.32 -2.40 -21.43
C GLU A 183 -26.71 -2.92 -21.05
N SER A 184 -27.18 -2.61 -19.84
CA SER A 184 -28.55 -2.93 -19.40
C SER A 184 -29.63 -2.29 -20.29
N MET A 185 -29.42 -1.04 -20.74
CA MET A 185 -30.34 -0.37 -21.66
C MET A 185 -30.35 -0.99 -23.06
N ARG A 186 -29.18 -1.34 -23.61
CA ARG A 186 -29.09 -2.06 -24.90
C ARG A 186 -29.80 -3.40 -24.84
N ILE A 187 -29.65 -4.14 -23.75
CA ILE A 187 -30.35 -5.41 -23.53
C ILE A 187 -31.87 -5.18 -23.50
N GLN A 188 -32.35 -4.17 -22.78
CA GLN A 188 -33.79 -3.84 -22.77
C GLN A 188 -34.33 -3.43 -24.14
N GLU A 189 -33.56 -2.69 -24.94
CA GLU A 189 -33.93 -2.31 -26.30
C GLU A 189 -34.02 -3.53 -27.24
N VAL A 190 -33.08 -4.47 -27.14
CA VAL A 190 -33.16 -5.74 -27.88
C VAL A 190 -34.41 -6.54 -27.46
N PHE A 191 -34.73 -6.58 -26.16
CA PHE A 191 -35.94 -7.25 -25.67
C PHE A 191 -37.24 -6.56 -26.09
N SER A 192 -37.27 -5.23 -26.17
CA SER A 192 -38.46 -4.51 -26.65
C SER A 192 -38.67 -4.73 -28.14
N ASN A 193 -37.62 -4.65 -28.95
CA ASN A 193 -37.64 -4.98 -30.38
C ASN A 193 -38.00 -6.44 -30.64
N TRP A 194 -37.58 -7.37 -29.76
CA TRP A 194 -37.97 -8.78 -29.85
C TRP A 194 -39.48 -8.99 -29.74
N LYS A 195 -40.18 -8.24 -28.87
CA LYS A 195 -41.66 -8.33 -28.79
C LYS A 195 -42.32 -7.92 -30.11
N VAL A 196 -41.79 -6.90 -30.78
CA VAL A 196 -42.25 -6.45 -32.10
C VAL A 196 -41.94 -7.50 -33.17
N PHE A 197 -40.74 -8.09 -33.13
CA PHE A 197 -40.36 -9.17 -34.04
C PHE A 197 -41.28 -10.39 -33.92
N LYS A 198 -41.62 -10.78 -32.68
CA LYS A 198 -42.53 -11.90 -32.39
C LYS A 198 -43.95 -11.68 -32.93
N LEU A 199 -44.44 -10.44 -32.94
CA LEU A 199 -45.72 -10.09 -33.57
C LEU A 199 -45.67 -10.25 -35.09
N LYS A 200 -44.51 -10.01 -35.70
CA LYS A 200 -44.31 -10.07 -37.16
C LYS A 200 -44.08 -11.50 -37.68
N PHE A 201 -43.57 -12.40 -36.84
CA PHE A 201 -43.28 -13.80 -37.21
C PHE A 201 -43.82 -14.78 -36.15
N PRO A 202 -45.13 -15.07 -36.13
CA PRO A 202 -45.76 -15.91 -35.11
C PRO A 202 -45.40 -17.40 -35.19
N GLN A 203 -44.78 -17.85 -36.29
CA GLN A 203 -44.43 -19.25 -36.54
C GLN A 203 -43.12 -19.70 -35.86
N VAL A 204 -42.33 -18.78 -35.27
CA VAL A 204 -41.06 -19.13 -34.61
C VAL A 204 -41.36 -19.73 -33.21
N SER A 205 -40.96 -20.99 -33.02
CA SER A 205 -41.19 -21.74 -31.78
C SER A 205 -40.38 -21.16 -30.60
N LYS A 206 -40.87 -21.34 -29.36
CA LYS A 206 -40.13 -20.98 -28.14
C LYS A 206 -38.85 -21.79 -27.96
N ASP A 207 -38.75 -22.96 -28.60
CA ASP A 207 -37.63 -23.88 -28.40
C ASP A 207 -36.40 -23.47 -29.22
N ASP A 208 -36.58 -22.98 -30.45
CA ASP A 208 -35.49 -22.40 -31.28
C ASP A 208 -34.83 -21.19 -30.59
N PHE A 209 -35.61 -20.44 -29.79
CA PHE A 209 -35.10 -19.28 -29.08
C PHE A 209 -34.27 -19.62 -27.84
N ARG A 210 -34.50 -20.79 -27.21
CA ARG A 210 -33.65 -21.25 -26.09
C ARG A 210 -32.26 -21.64 -26.58
N GLU A 211 -32.16 -22.18 -27.79
CA GLU A 211 -30.90 -22.57 -28.40
C GLU A 211 -30.03 -21.33 -28.70
N ILE A 212 -30.63 -20.28 -29.28
CA ILE A 212 -29.95 -18.99 -29.53
C ILE A 212 -29.55 -18.29 -28.22
N LYS A 213 -30.41 -18.34 -27.19
CA LYS A 213 -30.09 -17.73 -25.88
C LYS A 213 -28.99 -18.49 -25.14
N GLY A 214 -28.89 -19.81 -25.35
CA GLY A 214 -27.78 -20.64 -24.89
C GLY A 214 -26.45 -20.24 -25.54
N GLU A 215 -26.44 -20.06 -26.87
CA GLU A 215 -25.25 -19.61 -27.61
C GLU A 215 -24.76 -18.22 -27.20
N PHE A 216 -25.68 -17.27 -26.99
CA PHE A 216 -25.31 -15.89 -26.60
C PHE A 216 -24.69 -15.84 -25.20
N ARG A 217 -25.26 -16.60 -24.24
CA ARG A 217 -24.70 -16.74 -22.88
C ARG A 217 -23.34 -17.41 -22.90
N MET A 218 -23.14 -18.40 -23.77
CA MET A 218 -21.86 -19.09 -23.92
C MET A 218 -20.77 -18.14 -24.46
N ARG A 219 -21.11 -17.24 -25.39
CA ARG A 219 -20.13 -16.27 -25.94
C ARG A 219 -19.78 -15.14 -24.97
N GLU A 220 -20.72 -14.68 -24.15
CA GLU A 220 -20.41 -13.73 -23.06
C GLU A 220 -19.54 -14.40 -21.99
N PHE A 221 -19.88 -15.63 -21.58
CA PHE A 221 -19.10 -16.39 -20.61
C PHE A 221 -17.67 -16.65 -21.12
N CYS A 222 -17.50 -16.99 -22.41
CA CYS A 222 -16.17 -17.16 -23.01
C CYS A 222 -15.37 -15.85 -23.13
N ARG A 223 -16.01 -14.69 -23.30
CA ARG A 223 -15.30 -13.40 -23.30
C ARG A 223 -14.82 -13.04 -21.91
N GLU A 224 -15.68 -13.18 -20.91
CA GLU A 224 -15.40 -12.88 -19.51
C GLU A 224 -14.26 -13.76 -18.97
N TRP A 225 -14.20 -15.02 -19.42
CA TRP A 225 -13.11 -15.95 -19.11
C TRP A 225 -11.81 -15.69 -19.89
N SER A 226 -11.84 -14.94 -21.00
CA SER A 226 -10.64 -14.58 -21.77
C SER A 226 -9.99 -13.27 -21.33
N SER A 227 -10.69 -12.47 -20.53
CA SER A 227 -10.23 -11.17 -20.01
C SER A 227 -9.71 -11.22 -18.57
N GLN A 228 -9.77 -12.38 -17.92
CA GLN A 228 -9.11 -12.69 -16.65
C GLN A 228 -7.83 -13.47 -16.92
#